data_AF-A0A660Y1P9-F1
#
_entry.id   AF-A0A660Y1P9-F1
#
_cell.length_a   1.000
_cell.length_b   1.000
_cell.length_c   1.000
_cell.angle_alpha   90.00
_cell.angle_beta   90.00
_cell.angle_gamma   90.00
#
_symmetry.space_group_name_H-M   'P 1'
#
loop_
_entity.id
_entity.type
_entity.pdbx_description
1 polymer ?
#
loop_
_entity_poly.entity_id
_entity_poly.type
_entity_poly.pdbx_seq_one_letter_code
_entity_poly.pdbx_strand_id
1 'polypeptide(L)' 'MGKLIDLDSLVLLRERWRREGKKVVFTNGCFDILHRGHVELLKAAKALGDILIVGL' A
#
# COMPACT_ATOMS: atom_id res chain seq x y z
N MET A 1 -4.81 10.03 -3.05
CA MET A 1 -5.05 10.26 -1.62
C MET A 1 -4.87 8.93 -0.90
N GLY A 2 -3.96 8.84 0.09
CA GLY A 2 -3.88 7.66 0.96
C GLY A 2 -5.06 7.64 1.93
N LYS A 3 -5.52 6.45 2.32
CA LYS A 3 -6.59 6.26 3.31
C LYS A 3 -6.10 5.29 4.38
N LEU A 4 -6.15 5.68 5.66
CA LEU A 4 -5.99 4.75 6.77
C LEU A 4 -7.27 3.91 6.86
N ILE A 5 -7.10 2.60 6.88
CA ILE A 5 -8.18 1.62 6.90
C ILE A 5 -7.82 0.52 7.89
N ASP A 6 -8.81 0.04 8.64
CA ASP A 6 -8.68 -1.14 9.48
C ASP A 6 -8.53 -2.41 8.65
N LEU A 7 -8.13 -3.50 9.32
CA LEU A 7 -7.84 -4.78 8.66
C LEU A 7 -9.09 -5.37 7.98
N ASP A 8 -10.25 -5.32 8.63
CA ASP A 8 -11.47 -5.93 8.10
C ASP A 8 -11.91 -5.21 6.81
N SER A 9 -11.91 -3.87 6.84
CA SER A 9 -12.15 -3.04 5.66
C SER A 9 -11.13 -3.29 4.55
N LEU A 10 -9.85 -3.47 4.90
CA LEU A 10 -8.79 -3.75 3.94
C LEU A 10 -8.99 -5.10 3.24
N VAL A 11 -9.38 -6.14 3.99
CA VAL A 11 -9.66 -7.47 3.43
C VAL A 11 -10.77 -7.39 2.37
N LEU A 12 -11.85 -6.66 2.65
CA LEU A 12 -12.94 -6.45 1.69
C LEU A 12 -12.48 -5.72 0.42
N LEU A 13 -11.65 -4.69 0.57
CA LEU A 13 -11.07 -3.96 -0.58
C LEU A 13 -10.12 -4.82 -1.40
N ARG A 14 -9.29 -5.64 -0.74
CA ARG A 14 -8.38 -6.57 -1.42
C ARG A 14 -9.15 -7.56 -2.28
N GLU A 15 -10.25 -8.12 -1.79
CA GLU A 15 -11.09 -9.02 -2.58
C GLU A 15 -11.72 -8.34 -3.79
N ARG A 16 -12.13 -7.08 -3.65
CA ARG A 16 -12.60 -6.29 -4.78
C ARG A 16 -11.49 -6.09 -5.83
N TRP A 17 -10.29 -5.66 -5.42
CA TRP A 17 -9.18 -5.44 -6.35
C TRP A 17 -8.72 -6.73 -7.04
N ARG A 18 -8.75 -7.86 -6.33
CA ARG A 18 -8.50 -9.18 -6.92
C ARG A 18 -9.48 -9.49 -8.06
N ARG A 19 -10.78 -9.24 -7.87
CA ARG A 19 -11.80 -9.42 -8.92
C ARG A 19 -11.65 -8.44 -10.08
N GLU A 20 -11.13 -7.25 -9.82
CA GLU A 20 -10.80 -6.25 -10.84
C GLU A 20 -9.48 -6.57 -11.59
N GLY A 21 -8.78 -7.66 -11.24
CA GLY A 21 -7.50 -8.03 -11.86
C GLY A 21 -6.33 -7.11 -11.49
N LYS A 22 -6.48 -6.29 -10.46
CA LYS A 22 -5.44 -5.33 -10.04
C LYS A 22 -4.31 -6.02 -9.30
N LYS A 23 -3.08 -5.64 -9.64
CA LYS A 23 -1.87 -6.05 -8.92
C LYS A 23 -1.72 -5.25 -7.64
N VAL A 24 -1.93 -5.91 -6.51
CA VAL A 24 -1.74 -5.31 -5.18
C VAL A 24 -0.32 -5.59 -4.70
N VAL A 25 0.36 -4.54 -4.25
CA VAL A 25 1.70 -4.60 -3.66
C VAL A 25 1.63 -4.12 -2.21
N PHE A 26 2.46 -4.74 -1.37
CA PHE A 26 2.48 -4.50 0.07
C PHE A 26 3.89 -4.15 0.51
N THR A 27 3.99 -3.17 1.41
CA THR A 27 5.19 -2.91 2.20
C THR A 27 4.77 -2.54 3.61
N ASN A 28 5.70 -2.61 4.54
CA ASN A 28 5.51 -2.08 5.89
C ASN A 28 6.70 -1.21 6.29
N GLY A 29 6.57 -0.50 7.40
CA GLY A 29 7.63 0.25 8.02
C GLY A 29 7.11 1.15 9.12
N CYS A 30 7.99 1.54 10.05
CA CYS A 30 7.65 2.50 11.10
C CYS A 30 7.45 3.91 10.52
N PHE A 31 8.17 4.25 9.45
CA PHE A 31 8.14 5.56 8.77
C PHE A 31 8.24 6.77 9.71
N ASP A 32 8.91 6.62 10.85
CA ASP A 32 9.24 7.72 11.74
C ASP A 32 10.12 8.72 11.01
N ILE A 33 9.83 10.02 11.21
CA ILE A 33 10.35 11.17 10.46
C ILE A 33 10.58 10.84 8.99
N LEU A 34 9.54 11.04 8.16
CA LEU A 34 9.63 10.78 6.73
C LEU A 34 10.80 11.53 6.07
N HIS A 35 11.72 10.77 5.50
CA HIS A 35 12.86 11.28 4.75
C HIS A 35 12.91 10.67 3.35
N ARG A 36 13.84 11.17 2.53
CA ARG A 36 13.96 10.80 1.11
C ARG A 36 14.01 9.28 0.87
N GLY A 37 14.68 8.54 1.75
CA GLY A 37 14.78 7.07 1.65
C GLY A 37 13.41 6.38 1.67
N HIS A 38 12.52 6.78 2.59
CA HIS A 38 11.16 6.26 2.66
C HIS A 38 10.35 6.62 1.41
N VAL A 39 10.48 7.85 0.91
CA VAL A 39 9.76 8.28 -0.30
C VAL A 39 10.18 7.46 -1.52
N GLU A 40 11.48 7.25 -1.72
CA GLU A 40 11.97 6.45 -2.84
C GLU A 40 11.56 4.98 -2.71
N LEU A 41 11.57 4.42 -1.50
CA LEU A 41 11.04 3.09 -1.24
C LEU A 41 9.56 2.97 -1.59
N LEU A 42 8.73 3.91 -1.12
CA LEU A 42 7.28 3.87 -1.39
C LEU A 42 6.96 4.08 -2.87
N LYS A 43 7.72 4.94 -3.57
CA LYS A 43 7.62 5.11 -5.02
C LYS A 43 7.99 3.83 -5.77
N ALA A 44 9.12 3.22 -5.42
CA ALA A 44 9.56 1.97 -6.01
C ALA A 44 8.54 0.85 -5.78
N ALA A 45 8.04 0.71 -4.55
CA ALA A 45 6.98 -0.25 -4.23
C ALA A 45 5.72 0.02 -5.06
N LYS A 46 5.26 1.28 -5.14
CA LYS A 46 4.08 1.66 -5.93
C LYS A 46 4.25 1.36 -7.43
N ALA A 47 5.45 1.50 -7.98
CA ALA A 47 5.70 1.22 -9.40
C ALA A 47 5.53 -0.27 -9.76
N LEU A 48 5.54 -1.17 -8.78
CA LEU A 48 5.39 -2.61 -8.99
C LEU A 48 3.94 -3.07 -9.16
N GLY A 49 2.93 -2.21 -8.95
CA GLY A 49 1.52 -2.60 -9.07
C GLY A 49 0.52 -1.44 -9.04
N ASP A 50 -0.76 -1.80 -9.15
CA ASP A 50 -1.87 -0.86 -9.27
C ASP A 50 -2.29 -0.27 -7.91
N ILE A 51 -2.07 -0.99 -6.82
CA ILE A 51 -2.45 -0.60 -5.46
C ILE A 51 -1.30 -0.88 -4.50
N LEU A 52 -0.87 0.14 -3.73
CA LEU A 52 0.12 -0.02 -2.68
C LEU A 52 -0.59 0.01 -1.31
N ILE A 53 -0.41 -1.05 -0.54
CA ILE A 53 -0.79 -1.14 0.87
C ILE A 53 0.48 -0.89 1.69
N VAL A 54 0.39 -0.02 2.69
CA VAL A 54 1.47 0.27 3.63
C VAL A 54 1.00 -0.11 5.03
N GLY A 55 1.65 -1.10 5.65
CA GLY A 55 1.46 -1.41 7.06
C GLY A 55 2.23 -0.42 7.93
N LEU A 56 1.53 0.23 8.85
CA LEU A 56 2.05 1.14 9.88
C LEU A 56 1.91 0.48 11.26
#